data_AF-A0A929NR18-F1
#
_entry.id   AF-A0A929NR18-F1
#
_cell.length_a   1.000
_cell.length_b   1.000
_cell.length_c   1.000
_cell.angle_alpha   90.00
_cell.angle_beta   90.00
_cell.angle_gamma   90.00
#
_symmetry.space_group_name_H-M   'P 1'
#
loop_
_entity.id
_entity.type
_entity.pdbx_description
1 polymer ?
#
loop_
_entity_poly.entity_id
_entity_poly.type
_entity_poly.pdbx_seq_one_letter_code
_entity_poly.pdbx_strand_id
1 'polypeptide(L)'
;MLKPLLEKYPEAPGLQAQFASVRLFQGDRKAAAEIASGIVEKFPRTAGVHYTLAQSERDGDHEARIAQINEVLAAGVEEKEAESALEFALATRYEALKQHEEAFGHYILANARKREALEDRGVVYNREAEDARTDLMMQVYAGPEVFEGPTGNDSEMPIFIVGMPRSGTTLTEQILASHPRMAGAGELTAIGNAIKRMRDTLGYPRNPPTEKALKNIAQLYLQRLREVDAAALRVTDKMPGNFNHLGLITRIFPKARIIHCRRNPVDNCLSCFIQNFGAEGLAWSFDLEDAAHQYRDYHRLMAHWRAILPPGRMLEIDYEDTVANLEGQARKLVDFVGMEWDDSCLSFHENKRAVITASHDQVRRPIYNTSVGRWKKYGPRVTPLVDALSDFVDESGRTAV
;
A
#
# COMPACT_ATOMS: atom_id res chain seq x y z
N MET A 1 14.64 -3.66 -19.57
CA MET A 1 14.36 -2.55 -20.52
C MET A 1 15.23 -1.31 -20.28
N LEU A 2 15.52 -0.91 -19.03
CA LEU A 2 16.31 0.31 -18.75
C LEU A 2 17.82 0.21 -19.02
N LYS A 3 18.44 -0.96 -18.82
CA LYS A 3 19.90 -1.12 -18.94
C LYS A 3 20.46 -0.77 -20.34
N PRO A 4 19.86 -1.25 -21.46
CA PRO A 4 20.30 -0.84 -22.80
C PRO A 4 20.10 0.67 -23.09
N LEU A 5 19.08 1.29 -22.48
CA LEU A 5 18.86 2.73 -22.61
C LEU A 5 19.93 3.55 -21.86
N LEU A 6 20.37 3.07 -20.69
CA LEU A 6 21.45 3.71 -19.92
C LEU A 6 22.80 3.61 -20.62
N GLU A 7 23.06 2.48 -21.29
CA GLU A 7 24.26 2.33 -22.12
C GLU A 7 24.27 3.32 -23.29
N LYS A 8 23.09 3.64 -23.84
CA LYS A 8 22.93 4.60 -24.93
C LYS A 8 22.90 6.07 -24.47
N TYR A 9 22.41 6.34 -23.27
CA TYR A 9 22.25 7.69 -22.71
C TYR A 9 22.73 7.74 -21.25
N PRO A 10 24.04 7.55 -21.00
CA PRO A 10 24.57 7.36 -19.65
C PRO A 10 24.44 8.60 -18.75
N GLU A 11 24.34 9.81 -19.33
CA GLU A 11 24.25 11.08 -18.60
C GLU A 11 22.83 11.66 -18.58
N ALA A 12 21.79 10.88 -18.89
CA ALA A 12 20.40 11.34 -18.81
C ALA A 12 19.89 11.22 -17.35
N PRO A 13 19.78 12.32 -16.58
CA PRO A 13 19.49 12.26 -15.14
C PRO A 13 18.14 11.62 -14.84
N GLY A 14 17.12 11.87 -15.69
CA GLY A 14 15.81 11.23 -15.54
C GLY A 14 15.84 9.71 -15.70
N LEU A 15 16.69 9.18 -16.59
CA LEU A 15 16.84 7.75 -16.80
C LEU A 15 17.64 7.09 -15.66
N GLN A 16 18.70 7.76 -15.20
CA GLN A 16 19.47 7.32 -14.04
C GLN A 16 18.60 7.33 -12.76
N ALA A 17 17.73 8.34 -12.59
CA ALA A 17 16.78 8.42 -11.49
C ALA A 17 15.81 7.24 -11.47
N GLN A 18 15.21 6.90 -12.63
CA GLN A 18 14.35 5.72 -12.76
C GLN A 18 15.10 4.43 -12.42
N PHE A 19 16.37 4.34 -12.83
CA PHE A 19 17.19 3.18 -12.53
C PHE A 19 17.52 3.05 -11.05
N ALA A 20 17.85 4.16 -10.37
CA ALA A 20 18.04 4.18 -8.91
C ALA A 20 16.78 3.69 -8.18
N SER A 21 15.59 4.16 -8.58
CA SER A 21 14.32 3.70 -8.02
C SER A 21 14.09 2.21 -8.24
N VAL A 22 14.41 1.68 -9.43
CA VAL A 22 14.32 0.23 -9.69
C VAL A 22 15.27 -0.58 -8.79
N ARG A 23 16.51 -0.12 -8.60
CA ARG A 23 17.46 -0.76 -7.69
C ARG A 23 16.94 -0.78 -6.26
N LEU A 24 16.36 0.32 -5.82
CA LEU A 24 15.72 0.43 -4.51
C LEU A 24 14.58 -0.60 -4.35
N PHE A 25 13.67 -0.73 -5.32
CA PHE A 25 12.59 -1.74 -5.28
C PHE A 25 13.11 -3.19 -5.35
N GLN A 26 14.27 -3.42 -5.97
CA GLN A 26 14.94 -4.72 -5.96
C GLN A 26 15.61 -5.03 -4.62
N GLY A 27 15.71 -4.06 -3.70
CA GLY A 27 16.41 -4.19 -2.43
C GLY A 27 17.91 -3.87 -2.50
N ASP A 28 18.41 -3.48 -3.67
CA ASP A 28 19.81 -3.08 -3.86
C ASP A 28 19.99 -1.59 -3.50
N ARG A 29 19.91 -1.34 -2.20
CA ARG A 29 19.97 0.02 -1.63
C ARG A 29 21.30 0.69 -1.86
N LYS A 30 22.39 -0.07 -1.79
CA LYS A 30 23.74 0.45 -1.97
C LYS A 30 23.87 1.02 -3.39
N ALA A 31 23.49 0.24 -4.41
CA ALA A 31 23.50 0.74 -5.78
C ALA A 31 22.54 1.92 -5.97
N ALA A 32 21.35 1.87 -5.38
CA ALA A 32 20.39 2.98 -5.46
C ALA A 32 20.97 4.29 -4.87
N ALA A 33 21.61 4.22 -3.70
CA ALA A 33 22.24 5.38 -3.04
C ALA A 33 23.44 5.90 -3.84
N GLU A 34 24.31 5.02 -4.35
CA GLU A 34 25.45 5.41 -5.18
C GLU A 34 25.02 6.16 -6.44
N ILE A 35 24.01 5.63 -7.17
CA ILE A 35 23.46 6.28 -8.36
C ILE A 35 22.80 7.61 -8.00
N ALA A 36 21.94 7.62 -6.98
CA ALA A 36 21.20 8.82 -6.59
C ALA A 36 22.14 9.93 -6.08
N SER A 37 23.16 9.59 -5.31
CA SER A 37 24.20 10.51 -4.87
C SER A 37 24.94 11.11 -6.06
N GLY A 38 25.36 10.28 -7.03
CA GLY A 38 26.06 10.78 -8.21
C GLY A 38 25.24 11.77 -9.05
N ILE A 39 23.92 11.56 -9.15
CA ILE A 39 23.01 12.50 -9.81
C ILE A 39 22.88 13.79 -9.00
N VAL A 40 22.71 13.70 -7.68
CA VAL A 40 22.54 14.88 -6.81
C VAL A 40 23.78 15.78 -6.83
N GLU A 41 24.99 15.21 -6.89
CA GLU A 41 26.22 16.01 -7.03
C GLU A 41 26.33 16.72 -8.40
N LYS A 42 25.96 16.03 -9.50
CA LYS A 42 26.08 16.59 -10.86
C LYS A 42 24.92 17.51 -11.25
N PHE A 43 23.71 17.17 -10.79
CA PHE A 43 22.44 17.76 -11.18
C PHE A 43 21.56 18.00 -9.94
N PRO A 44 21.99 18.89 -9.02
CA PRO A 44 21.34 19.07 -7.72
C PRO A 44 19.86 19.49 -7.81
N ARG A 45 19.43 20.09 -8.92
CA ARG A 45 18.02 20.47 -9.15
C ARG A 45 17.10 19.30 -9.54
N THR A 46 17.61 18.06 -9.64
CA THR A 46 16.80 16.87 -9.93
C THR A 46 16.02 16.42 -8.69
N ALA A 47 14.94 17.14 -8.37
CA ALA A 47 14.20 17.04 -7.11
C ALA A 47 13.85 15.61 -6.68
N GLY A 48 13.24 14.81 -7.57
CA GLY A 48 12.79 13.45 -7.25
C GLY A 48 13.93 12.51 -6.79
N VAL A 49 15.18 12.79 -7.17
CA VAL A 49 16.33 11.95 -6.80
C VAL A 49 16.75 12.18 -5.35
N HIS A 50 16.56 13.38 -4.81
CA HIS A 50 16.82 13.64 -3.38
C HIS A 50 15.98 12.75 -2.48
N TYR A 51 14.71 12.54 -2.85
CA TYR A 51 13.84 11.62 -2.12
C TYR A 51 14.29 10.16 -2.27
N THR A 52 14.65 9.72 -3.48
CA THR A 52 15.23 8.38 -3.68
C THR A 52 16.52 8.19 -2.87
N LEU A 53 17.37 9.21 -2.80
CA LEU A 53 18.59 9.19 -2.00
C LEU A 53 18.26 9.09 -0.51
N ALA A 54 17.30 9.89 -0.01
CA ALA A 54 16.85 9.85 1.38
C ALA A 54 16.28 8.47 1.78
N GLN A 55 15.62 7.77 0.86
CA GLN A 55 15.12 6.42 1.13
C GLN A 55 16.24 5.35 1.12
N SER A 56 17.25 5.52 0.27
CA SER A 56 18.30 4.52 0.04
C SER A 56 19.48 4.66 1.00
N GLU A 57 19.91 5.89 1.33
CA GLU A 57 21.05 6.23 2.18
C GLU A 57 20.65 6.40 3.65
N ARG A 58 21.08 5.50 4.54
CA ARG A 58 20.73 5.53 5.97
C ARG A 58 21.80 6.12 6.87
N ASP A 59 23.05 5.79 6.59
CA ASP A 59 24.19 6.11 7.44
C ASP A 59 25.06 7.20 6.81
N GLY A 60 24.44 8.07 6.00
CA GLY A 60 25.10 9.19 5.33
C GLY A 60 25.13 10.47 6.16
N ASP A 61 25.79 11.50 5.63
CA ASP A 61 25.82 12.83 6.21
C ASP A 61 24.49 13.56 5.97
N HIS A 62 23.53 13.35 6.89
CA HIS A 62 22.20 13.92 6.77
C HIS A 62 22.20 15.45 6.84
N GLU A 63 23.12 16.07 7.58
CA GLU A 63 23.23 17.53 7.70
C GLU A 63 23.67 18.15 6.37
N ALA A 64 24.69 17.57 5.72
CA ALA A 64 25.12 18.01 4.40
C ALA A 64 24.00 17.88 3.35
N ARG A 65 23.23 16.77 3.40
CA ARG A 65 22.10 16.57 2.49
C ARG A 65 20.96 17.56 2.74
N ILE A 66 20.67 17.88 4.01
CA ILE A 66 19.70 18.92 4.36
C ILE A 66 20.12 20.27 3.79
N ALA A 67 21.39 20.67 3.98
CA ALA A 67 21.92 21.92 3.45
C ALA A 67 21.77 21.99 1.92
N GLN A 68 22.14 20.91 1.22
CA GLN A 68 22.03 20.82 -0.24
C GLN A 68 20.58 20.94 -0.73
N ILE A 69 19.61 20.30 -0.06
CA ILE A 69 18.19 20.41 -0.43
C ILE A 69 17.68 21.84 -0.19
N ASN A 70 18.06 22.46 0.92
CA ASN A 70 17.68 23.84 1.23
C ASN A 70 18.23 24.84 0.20
N GLU A 71 19.45 24.64 -0.32
CA GLU A 71 19.99 25.44 -1.43
C GLU A 71 19.16 25.32 -2.70
N VAL A 72 18.68 24.11 -3.03
CA VAL A 72 17.81 23.87 -4.19
C VAL A 72 16.47 24.58 -4.03
N LEU A 73 15.86 24.49 -2.83
CA LEU A 73 14.61 25.19 -2.52
C LEU A 73 14.78 26.72 -2.57
N ALA A 74 15.86 27.25 -1.99
CA ALA A 74 16.17 28.68 -1.98
C ALA A 74 16.44 29.23 -3.40
N ALA A 75 16.94 28.41 -4.30
CA ALA A 75 17.15 28.79 -5.71
C ALA A 75 15.85 28.82 -6.53
N GLY A 76 14.72 28.39 -5.95
CA GLY A 76 13.41 28.35 -6.59
C GLY A 76 13.14 27.03 -7.31
N VAL A 77 11.96 26.45 -7.04
CA VAL A 77 11.45 25.24 -7.68
C VAL A 77 10.09 25.56 -8.30
N GLU A 78 9.99 25.45 -9.62
CA GLU A 78 8.77 25.84 -10.35
C GLU A 78 7.64 24.82 -10.19
N GLU A 79 7.97 23.54 -10.17
CA GLU A 79 6.99 22.45 -10.10
C GLU A 79 6.66 22.09 -8.65
N LYS A 80 5.39 22.25 -8.25
CA LYS A 80 4.88 21.86 -6.93
C LYS A 80 5.17 20.40 -6.56
N GLU A 81 5.10 19.48 -7.52
CA GLU A 81 5.43 18.06 -7.31
C GLU A 81 6.93 17.86 -7.01
N ALA A 82 7.80 18.67 -7.64
CA ALA A 82 9.23 18.67 -7.36
C ALA A 82 9.53 19.24 -5.96
N GLU A 83 8.88 20.36 -5.59
CA GLU A 83 8.98 20.93 -4.24
C GLU A 83 8.52 19.92 -3.18
N SER A 84 7.38 19.27 -3.40
CA SER A 84 6.87 18.19 -2.54
C SER A 84 7.90 17.07 -2.34
N ALA A 85 8.58 16.62 -3.40
CA ALA A 85 9.59 15.57 -3.30
C ALA A 85 10.81 16.00 -2.46
N LEU A 86 11.25 17.25 -2.57
CA LEU A 86 12.33 17.82 -1.76
C LEU A 86 11.93 17.92 -0.28
N GLU A 87 10.71 18.37 0.00
CA GLU A 87 10.18 18.46 1.36
C GLU A 87 10.04 17.07 2.02
N PHE A 88 9.58 16.06 1.28
CA PHE A 88 9.60 14.67 1.75
C PHE A 88 11.02 14.15 2.01
N ALA A 89 12.00 14.59 1.21
CA ALA A 89 13.41 14.25 1.42
C ALA A 89 13.93 14.90 2.73
N LEU A 90 13.68 16.19 2.95
CA LEU A 90 14.01 16.88 4.20
C LEU A 90 13.39 16.19 5.41
N ALA A 91 12.09 15.90 5.36
CA ALA A 91 11.39 15.20 6.43
C ALA A 91 12.06 13.87 6.80
N THR A 92 12.45 13.09 5.79
CA THR A 92 13.16 11.81 5.97
C THR A 92 14.53 11.98 6.63
N ARG A 93 15.27 13.05 6.29
CA ARG A 93 16.60 13.34 6.86
C ARG A 93 16.50 13.82 8.30
N TYR A 94 15.59 14.75 8.60
CA TYR A 94 15.32 15.19 9.97
C TYR A 94 14.85 14.03 10.86
N GLU A 95 14.03 13.12 10.32
CA GLU A 95 13.64 11.92 11.07
C GLU A 95 14.84 11.00 11.37
N ALA A 96 15.78 10.85 10.43
CA ALA A 96 17.02 10.10 10.65
C ALA A 96 17.89 10.71 11.77
N LEU A 97 17.87 12.05 11.90
CA LEU A 97 18.51 12.80 12.99
C LEU A 97 17.68 12.83 14.29
N LYS A 98 16.51 12.18 14.33
CA LYS A 98 15.55 12.20 15.45
C LYS A 98 14.99 13.59 15.79
N GLN A 99 15.08 14.52 14.84
CA GLN A 99 14.49 15.86 14.89
C GLN A 99 13.03 15.78 14.42
N HIS A 100 12.18 15.21 15.27
CA HIS A 100 10.79 14.86 14.90
C HIS A 100 9.87 16.06 14.70
N GLU A 101 10.23 17.24 15.20
CA GLU A 101 9.47 18.48 15.02
C GLU A 101 9.65 19.04 13.63
N GLU A 102 10.89 19.23 13.26
CA GLU A 102 11.33 19.67 11.94
C GLU A 102 10.86 18.68 10.88
N ALA A 103 11.03 17.38 11.12
CA ALA A 103 10.55 16.34 10.22
C ALA A 103 9.04 16.45 9.94
N PHE A 104 8.23 16.67 10.97
CA PHE A 104 6.78 16.79 10.80
C PHE A 104 6.38 18.08 10.08
N GLY A 105 7.07 19.20 10.34
CA GLY A 105 6.89 20.44 9.59
C GLY A 105 7.09 20.22 8.09
N HIS A 106 8.18 19.53 7.73
CA HIS A 106 8.45 19.18 6.33
C HIS A 106 7.43 18.18 5.75
N TYR A 107 6.91 17.22 6.53
CA TYR A 107 5.81 16.38 6.07
C TYR A 107 4.55 17.21 5.76
N ILE A 108 4.18 18.20 6.58
CA ILE A 108 3.03 19.08 6.31
C ILE A 108 3.24 19.83 4.99
N LEU A 109 4.40 20.46 4.81
CA LEU A 109 4.72 21.20 3.58
C LEU A 109 4.72 20.29 2.34
N ALA A 110 5.34 19.12 2.44
CA ALA A 110 5.42 18.16 1.36
C ALA A 110 4.02 17.72 0.89
N ASN A 111 3.14 17.42 1.84
CA ASN A 111 1.77 17.01 1.60
C ASN A 111 0.93 18.15 1.01
N ALA A 112 1.07 19.38 1.51
CA ALA A 112 0.39 20.56 0.96
C ALA A 112 0.76 20.80 -0.51
N ARG A 113 2.06 20.78 -0.85
CA ARG A 113 2.53 20.93 -2.24
C ARG A 113 2.08 19.79 -3.14
N LYS A 114 2.04 18.57 -2.60
CA LYS A 114 1.51 17.42 -3.33
C LYS A 114 0.03 17.62 -3.67
N ARG A 115 -0.77 18.08 -2.72
CA ARG A 115 -2.20 18.37 -2.93
C ARG A 115 -2.39 19.43 -4.00
N GLU A 116 -1.69 20.56 -3.91
CA GLU A 116 -1.76 21.60 -4.95
C GLU A 116 -1.40 21.06 -6.33
N ALA A 117 -0.38 20.20 -6.45
CA ALA A 117 0.02 19.57 -7.71
C ALA A 117 -1.02 18.56 -8.23
N LEU A 118 -1.82 17.95 -7.36
CA LEU A 118 -2.89 17.05 -7.73
C LEU A 118 -4.15 17.80 -8.15
N GLU A 119 -4.48 18.88 -7.45
CA GLU A 119 -5.57 19.79 -7.77
C GLU A 119 -5.37 20.40 -9.16
N ASP A 120 -4.14 20.83 -9.52
CA ASP A 120 -3.79 21.31 -10.87
C ASP A 120 -4.06 20.26 -11.97
N ARG A 121 -4.02 18.96 -11.62
CA ARG A 121 -4.30 17.83 -12.53
C ARG A 121 -5.76 17.36 -12.45
N GLY A 122 -6.61 18.01 -11.67
CA GLY A 122 -8.01 17.62 -11.45
C GLY A 122 -8.19 16.39 -10.56
N VAL A 123 -7.16 15.99 -9.80
CA VAL A 123 -7.23 14.88 -8.84
C VAL A 123 -7.47 15.46 -7.45
N VAL A 124 -8.73 15.49 -7.03
CA VAL A 124 -9.15 16.05 -5.74
C VAL A 124 -9.83 14.97 -4.92
N TYR A 125 -9.47 14.87 -3.63
CA TYR A 125 -10.21 14.04 -2.70
C TYR A 125 -11.53 14.72 -2.34
N ASN A 126 -12.64 14.02 -2.56
CA ASN A 126 -13.98 14.54 -2.26
C ASN A 126 -14.66 13.59 -1.27
N ARG A 127 -14.78 14.04 -0.02
CA ARG A 127 -15.38 13.30 1.10
C ARG A 127 -16.79 12.79 0.76
N GLU A 128 -17.67 13.67 0.26
CA GLU A 128 -19.05 13.31 -0.12
C GLU A 128 -19.10 12.25 -1.24
N ALA A 129 -18.17 12.34 -2.20
CA ALA A 129 -18.08 11.37 -3.29
C ALA A 129 -17.53 10.00 -2.83
N GLU A 130 -16.71 9.96 -1.78
CA GLU A 130 -16.30 8.73 -1.12
C GLU A 130 -17.44 8.12 -0.30
N ASP A 131 -18.11 8.93 0.52
CA ASP A 131 -19.30 8.52 1.30
C ASP A 131 -20.33 7.87 0.38
N ALA A 132 -20.70 8.57 -0.69
CA ALA A 132 -21.68 8.08 -1.66
C ALA A 132 -21.23 6.79 -2.37
N ARG A 133 -19.92 6.59 -2.56
CA ARG A 133 -19.38 5.36 -3.16
C ARG A 133 -19.46 4.20 -2.18
N THR A 134 -19.10 4.44 -0.93
CA THR A 134 -19.21 3.46 0.16
C THR A 134 -20.67 3.04 0.33
N ASP A 135 -21.58 4.00 0.41
CA ASP A 135 -23.02 3.78 0.54
C ASP A 135 -23.58 2.99 -0.66
N LEU A 136 -23.19 3.35 -1.88
CA LEU A 136 -23.60 2.62 -3.08
C LEU A 136 -23.14 1.16 -3.04
N MET A 137 -21.90 0.89 -2.62
CA MET A 137 -21.41 -0.49 -2.53
C MET A 137 -22.15 -1.29 -1.45
N MET A 138 -22.42 -0.68 -0.29
CA MET A 138 -23.21 -1.31 0.77
C MET A 138 -24.65 -1.57 0.31
N GLN A 139 -25.26 -0.66 -0.45
CA GLN A 139 -26.59 -0.82 -1.01
C GLN A 139 -26.66 -1.91 -2.08
N VAL A 140 -25.69 -1.97 -2.99
CA VAL A 140 -25.63 -2.98 -4.06
C VAL A 140 -25.45 -4.39 -3.48
N TYR A 141 -24.70 -4.50 -2.39
CA TYR A 141 -24.45 -5.74 -1.68
C TYR A 141 -25.14 -5.73 -0.31
N ALA A 142 -26.45 -5.53 -0.27
CA ALA A 142 -27.18 -5.26 0.98
C ALA A 142 -27.20 -6.42 2.01
N GLY A 143 -27.08 -7.67 1.55
CA GLY A 143 -27.19 -8.85 2.42
C GLY A 143 -26.54 -10.10 1.82
N PRO A 144 -26.46 -11.21 2.58
CA PRO A 144 -25.79 -12.44 2.16
C PRO A 144 -26.43 -13.12 0.94
N GLU A 145 -27.72 -12.88 0.69
CA GLU A 145 -28.47 -13.42 -0.45
C GLU A 145 -27.87 -13.00 -1.80
N VAL A 146 -27.14 -11.88 -1.84
CA VAL A 146 -26.42 -11.43 -3.04
C VAL A 146 -25.36 -12.44 -3.50
N PHE A 147 -24.99 -13.42 -2.68
CA PHE A 147 -24.02 -14.47 -3.01
C PHE A 147 -24.65 -15.77 -3.53
N GLU A 148 -26.00 -15.89 -3.55
CA GLU A 148 -26.69 -17.12 -3.97
C GLU A 148 -26.82 -17.29 -5.49
N GLY A 149 -26.71 -16.19 -6.26
CA GLY A 149 -26.77 -16.22 -7.73
C GLY A 149 -25.49 -16.72 -8.45
N PRO A 150 -25.38 -16.50 -9.78
CA PRO A 150 -24.28 -17.01 -10.60
C PRO A 150 -22.87 -16.60 -10.12
N THR A 151 -21.92 -17.54 -10.17
CA THR A 151 -20.52 -17.33 -9.79
C THR A 151 -19.58 -17.45 -11.00
N GLY A 152 -18.34 -16.97 -10.84
CA GLY A 152 -17.31 -17.07 -11.88
C GLY A 152 -16.65 -18.44 -11.92
N ASN A 153 -15.92 -18.81 -10.88
CA ASN A 153 -15.18 -20.07 -10.78
C ASN A 153 -14.89 -20.47 -9.33
N ASP A 154 -15.05 -21.75 -9.00
CA ASP A 154 -14.85 -22.29 -7.65
C ASP A 154 -13.38 -22.56 -7.27
N SER A 155 -12.42 -22.06 -8.05
CA SER A 155 -11.00 -22.19 -7.72
C SER A 155 -10.70 -21.57 -6.36
N GLU A 156 -9.98 -22.31 -5.54
CA GLU A 156 -9.44 -21.85 -4.27
C GLU A 156 -8.04 -21.24 -4.39
N MET A 157 -7.46 -21.21 -5.61
CA MET A 157 -6.13 -20.66 -5.85
C MET A 157 -5.98 -19.20 -5.41
N PRO A 158 -6.94 -18.28 -5.66
CA PRO A 158 -6.78 -16.87 -5.29
C PRO A 158 -6.91 -16.65 -3.79
N ILE A 159 -5.93 -15.95 -3.21
CA ILE A 159 -5.99 -15.36 -1.87
C ILE A 159 -5.95 -13.84 -2.03
N PHE A 160 -6.94 -13.12 -1.51
CA PHE A 160 -6.97 -11.66 -1.55
C PHE A 160 -6.48 -11.09 -0.23
N ILE A 161 -5.41 -10.29 -0.27
CA ILE A 161 -4.89 -9.60 0.93
C ILE A 161 -5.27 -8.12 0.81
N VAL A 162 -6.16 -7.68 1.69
CA VAL A 162 -6.81 -6.36 1.64
C VAL A 162 -6.63 -5.60 2.95
N GLY A 163 -6.93 -4.30 2.91
CA GLY A 163 -6.87 -3.41 4.05
C GLY A 163 -6.49 -2.00 3.60
N MET A 164 -6.37 -1.07 4.54
CA MET A 164 -5.78 0.22 4.23
C MET A 164 -4.31 0.04 3.79
N PRO A 165 -3.79 0.85 2.86
CA PRO A 165 -2.35 0.91 2.61
C PRO A 165 -1.61 1.08 3.94
N ARG A 166 -0.40 0.51 4.06
CA ARG A 166 0.42 0.60 5.29
C ARG A 166 -0.15 -0.14 6.53
N SER A 167 -1.12 -1.05 6.36
CA SER A 167 -1.65 -1.92 7.44
C SER A 167 -0.96 -3.29 7.59
N GLY A 168 0.19 -3.50 6.94
CA GLY A 168 0.93 -4.77 7.00
C GLY A 168 0.61 -5.77 5.89
N THR A 169 -0.23 -5.41 4.91
CA THR A 169 -0.59 -6.27 3.77
C THR A 169 0.62 -6.86 3.02
N THR A 170 1.68 -6.07 2.79
CA THR A 170 2.90 -6.59 2.13
C THR A 170 3.65 -7.60 3.01
N LEU A 171 3.66 -7.44 4.34
CA LEU A 171 4.28 -8.41 5.26
C LEU A 171 3.51 -9.73 5.22
N THR A 172 2.19 -9.67 5.31
CA THR A 172 1.30 -10.84 5.18
C THR A 172 1.52 -11.59 3.88
N GLU A 173 1.65 -10.87 2.76
CA GLU A 173 1.98 -11.49 1.47
C GLU A 173 3.34 -12.18 1.50
N GLN A 174 4.38 -11.57 2.08
CA GLN A 174 5.71 -12.17 2.15
C GLN A 174 5.73 -13.44 2.99
N ILE A 175 5.03 -13.46 4.14
CA ILE A 175 4.91 -14.65 4.99
C ILE A 175 4.32 -15.80 4.18
N LEU A 176 3.19 -15.57 3.50
CA LEU A 176 2.53 -16.61 2.69
C LEU A 176 3.35 -17.00 1.46
N ALA A 177 3.93 -16.03 0.74
CA ALA A 177 4.69 -16.28 -0.49
C ALA A 177 6.06 -16.94 -0.25
N SER A 178 6.49 -17.11 1.00
CA SER A 178 7.65 -17.92 1.33
C SER A 178 7.36 -19.41 1.37
N HIS A 179 6.10 -19.81 1.58
CA HIS A 179 5.71 -21.21 1.56
C HIS A 179 5.97 -21.83 0.17
N PRO A 180 6.59 -23.01 0.05
CA PRO A 180 7.07 -23.57 -1.23
C PRO A 180 5.97 -23.93 -2.23
N ARG A 181 4.70 -23.95 -1.79
CA ARG A 181 3.52 -24.23 -2.61
C ARG A 181 2.61 -23.01 -2.82
N MET A 182 3.05 -21.82 -2.42
CA MET A 182 2.32 -20.56 -2.60
C MET A 182 3.18 -19.55 -3.37
N ALA A 183 2.53 -18.59 -4.03
CA ALA A 183 3.23 -17.51 -4.72
C ALA A 183 2.56 -16.15 -4.46
N GLY A 184 3.35 -15.07 -4.52
CA GLY A 184 2.87 -13.70 -4.37
C GLY A 184 2.79 -12.96 -5.69
N ALA A 185 1.58 -12.63 -6.16
CA ALA A 185 1.37 -11.89 -7.40
C ALA A 185 1.60 -10.37 -7.26
N GLY A 186 1.71 -9.85 -6.03
CA GLY A 186 1.82 -8.42 -5.77
C GLY A 186 0.48 -7.69 -5.95
N GLU A 187 0.55 -6.43 -6.34
CA GLU A 187 -0.61 -5.56 -6.56
C GLU A 187 -1.17 -5.75 -7.97
N LEU A 188 -2.18 -6.62 -8.15
CA LEU A 188 -2.79 -6.83 -9.46
C LEU A 188 -3.86 -5.77 -9.78
N THR A 189 -3.77 -5.16 -10.95
CA THR A 189 -4.79 -4.22 -11.45
C THR A 189 -6.01 -4.91 -12.08
N ALA A 190 -6.05 -6.25 -12.07
CA ALA A 190 -7.01 -7.05 -12.83
C ALA A 190 -8.47 -6.82 -12.40
N ILE A 191 -8.74 -6.70 -11.10
CA ILE A 191 -10.09 -6.40 -10.58
C ILE A 191 -10.52 -4.99 -10.99
N GLY A 192 -9.65 -3.98 -10.82
CA GLY A 192 -9.93 -2.60 -11.25
C GLY A 192 -10.21 -2.49 -12.75
N ASN A 193 -9.41 -3.17 -13.57
CA ASN A 193 -9.61 -3.22 -15.02
C ASN A 193 -10.95 -3.90 -15.39
N ALA A 194 -11.32 -4.98 -14.70
CA ALA A 194 -12.60 -5.64 -14.91
C ALA A 194 -13.78 -4.73 -14.53
N ILE A 195 -13.69 -4.02 -13.40
CA ILE A 195 -14.71 -3.06 -12.95
C ILE A 195 -14.87 -1.93 -13.96
N LYS A 196 -13.77 -1.34 -14.43
CA LYS A 196 -13.80 -0.30 -15.46
C LYS A 196 -14.55 -0.78 -16.71
N ARG A 197 -14.19 -1.95 -17.22
CA ARG A 197 -14.86 -2.55 -18.39
C ARG A 197 -16.35 -2.81 -18.14
N MET A 198 -16.73 -3.33 -16.97
CA MET A 198 -18.13 -3.59 -16.63
C MET A 198 -18.93 -2.30 -16.41
N ARG A 199 -18.29 -1.22 -15.93
CA ARG A 199 -18.93 0.09 -15.86
C ARG A 199 -19.32 0.56 -17.26
N ASP A 200 -18.40 0.46 -18.21
CA ASP A 200 -18.61 0.93 -19.58
C ASP A 200 -19.62 0.07 -20.36
N THR A 201 -19.69 -1.25 -20.10
CA THR A 201 -20.54 -2.17 -20.86
C THR A 201 -21.86 -2.55 -20.19
N LEU A 202 -21.92 -2.53 -18.86
CA LEU A 202 -23.08 -2.99 -18.08
C LEU A 202 -23.64 -1.91 -17.15
N GLY A 203 -22.91 -0.83 -16.85
CA GLY A 203 -23.32 0.14 -15.82
C GLY A 203 -23.09 -0.36 -14.38
N TYR A 204 -22.08 -1.21 -14.16
CA TYR A 204 -21.68 -1.65 -12.82
C TYR A 204 -21.22 -0.46 -11.93
N PRO A 205 -21.56 -0.42 -10.63
CA PRO A 205 -22.21 -1.45 -9.82
C PRO A 205 -23.74 -1.39 -9.78
N ARG A 206 -24.39 -0.39 -10.40
CA ARG A 206 -25.87 -0.27 -10.37
C ARG A 206 -26.57 -1.43 -11.03
N ASN A 207 -25.95 -2.02 -12.05
CA ASN A 207 -26.41 -3.27 -12.65
C ASN A 207 -25.47 -4.42 -12.24
N PRO A 208 -26.03 -5.58 -11.85
CA PRO A 208 -25.23 -6.72 -11.41
C PRO A 208 -24.40 -7.30 -12.56
N PRO A 209 -23.23 -7.91 -12.27
CA PRO A 209 -22.45 -8.59 -13.28
C PRO A 209 -23.20 -9.81 -13.80
N THR A 210 -23.17 -10.03 -15.13
CA THR A 210 -23.74 -11.24 -15.73
C THR A 210 -22.88 -12.47 -15.43
N GLU A 211 -23.48 -13.66 -15.46
CA GLU A 211 -22.73 -14.92 -15.30
C GLU A 211 -21.58 -15.03 -16.30
N LYS A 212 -21.82 -14.65 -17.57
CA LYS A 212 -20.80 -14.62 -18.62
C LYS A 212 -19.64 -13.68 -18.25
N ALA A 213 -19.94 -12.50 -17.71
CA ALA A 213 -18.90 -11.56 -17.28
C ALA A 213 -18.07 -12.15 -16.13
N LEU A 214 -18.72 -12.72 -15.10
CA LEU A 214 -18.04 -13.35 -13.96
C LEU A 214 -17.11 -14.50 -14.41
N LYS A 215 -17.60 -15.40 -15.27
CA LYS A 215 -16.80 -16.52 -15.81
C LYS A 215 -15.60 -16.03 -16.62
N ASN A 216 -15.79 -15.02 -17.47
CA ASN A 216 -14.70 -14.46 -18.27
C ASN A 216 -13.63 -13.78 -17.40
N ILE A 217 -14.05 -13.03 -16.38
CA ILE A 217 -13.13 -12.39 -15.44
C ILE A 217 -12.36 -13.48 -14.68
N ALA A 218 -13.05 -14.48 -14.14
CA ALA A 218 -12.41 -15.58 -13.42
C ALA A 218 -11.38 -16.33 -14.27
N GLN A 219 -11.70 -16.61 -15.54
CA GLN A 219 -10.78 -17.29 -16.46
C GLN A 219 -9.50 -16.48 -16.71
N LEU A 220 -9.64 -15.20 -17.06
CA LEU A 220 -8.49 -14.32 -17.32
C LEU A 220 -7.65 -14.11 -16.05
N TYR A 221 -8.31 -13.99 -14.91
CA TYR A 221 -7.65 -13.81 -13.63
C TYR A 221 -6.85 -15.06 -13.23
N LEU A 222 -7.43 -16.26 -13.34
CA LEU A 222 -6.71 -17.52 -13.08
C LEU A 222 -5.56 -17.75 -14.06
N GLN A 223 -5.71 -17.36 -15.32
CA GLN A 223 -4.59 -17.40 -16.28
C GLN A 223 -3.44 -16.53 -15.79
N ARG A 224 -3.74 -15.30 -15.34
CA ARG A 224 -2.73 -14.38 -14.81
C ARG A 224 -2.03 -14.94 -13.56
N LEU A 225 -2.77 -15.59 -12.66
CA LEU A 225 -2.15 -16.23 -11.48
C LEU A 225 -1.22 -17.38 -11.85
N ARG A 226 -1.58 -18.21 -12.84
CA ARG A 226 -0.73 -19.30 -13.33
C ARG A 226 0.53 -18.82 -14.04
N GLU A 227 0.51 -17.60 -14.61
CA GLU A 227 1.71 -16.96 -15.15
C GLU A 227 2.69 -16.51 -14.06
N VAL A 228 2.20 -16.26 -12.83
CA VAL A 228 3.06 -15.95 -11.68
C VAL A 228 3.81 -17.21 -11.26
N ASP A 229 3.08 -18.30 -11.04
CA ASP A 229 3.64 -19.61 -10.76
C ASP A 229 2.62 -20.71 -11.14
N ALA A 230 2.98 -21.57 -12.10
CA ALA A 230 2.11 -22.64 -12.56
C ALA A 230 2.04 -23.83 -11.58
N ALA A 231 2.99 -23.97 -10.65
CA ALA A 231 3.06 -25.04 -9.66
C ALA A 231 2.45 -24.66 -8.30
N ALA A 232 2.24 -23.36 -8.06
CA ALA A 232 1.62 -22.87 -6.84
C ALA A 232 0.16 -23.35 -6.70
N LEU A 233 -0.20 -23.84 -5.50
CA LEU A 233 -1.56 -24.24 -5.16
C LEU A 233 -2.43 -23.05 -4.75
N ARG A 234 -1.78 -22.02 -4.20
CA ARG A 234 -2.38 -20.75 -3.80
C ARG A 234 -1.54 -19.60 -4.31
N VAL A 235 -2.18 -18.54 -4.78
CA VAL A 235 -1.50 -17.32 -5.23
C VAL A 235 -2.18 -16.13 -4.58
N THR A 236 -1.40 -15.30 -3.89
CA THR A 236 -1.91 -14.09 -3.26
C THR A 236 -1.98 -12.94 -4.27
N ASP A 237 -3.11 -12.25 -4.33
CA ASP A 237 -3.24 -10.90 -4.86
C ASP A 237 -3.31 -9.94 -3.66
N LYS A 238 -2.22 -9.20 -3.48
CA LYS A 238 -2.09 -8.20 -2.43
C LYS A 238 -2.32 -6.84 -3.06
N MET A 239 -3.57 -6.45 -3.18
CA MET A 239 -4.00 -5.11 -3.56
C MET A 239 -4.84 -4.54 -2.42
N PRO A 240 -4.30 -3.67 -1.54
CA PRO A 240 -4.98 -3.23 -0.33
C PRO A 240 -6.39 -2.70 -0.63
N GLY A 241 -6.51 -1.84 -1.65
CA GLY A 241 -7.76 -1.22 -2.10
C GLY A 241 -8.83 -2.18 -2.63
N ASN A 242 -8.55 -3.48 -2.82
CA ASN A 242 -9.57 -4.47 -3.17
C ASN A 242 -10.63 -4.63 -2.06
N PHE A 243 -10.41 -4.07 -0.85
CA PHE A 243 -11.45 -3.96 0.19
C PHE A 243 -12.73 -3.29 -0.34
N ASN A 244 -12.62 -2.40 -1.34
CA ASN A 244 -13.77 -1.74 -1.95
C ASN A 244 -14.67 -2.69 -2.76
N HIS A 245 -14.19 -3.92 -3.04
CA HIS A 245 -14.77 -4.79 -4.07
C HIS A 245 -14.96 -6.24 -3.59
N LEU A 246 -14.98 -6.49 -2.27
CA LEU A 246 -15.10 -7.84 -1.72
C LEU A 246 -16.39 -8.55 -2.16
N GLY A 247 -17.49 -7.80 -2.32
CA GLY A 247 -18.73 -8.33 -2.88
C GLY A 247 -18.54 -8.93 -4.28
N LEU A 248 -17.89 -8.19 -5.20
CA LEU A 248 -17.59 -8.68 -6.55
C LEU A 248 -16.59 -9.84 -6.53
N ILE A 249 -15.51 -9.71 -5.74
CA ILE A 249 -14.48 -10.75 -5.61
C ILE A 249 -15.10 -12.08 -5.20
N THR A 250 -16.00 -12.07 -4.21
CA THR A 250 -16.70 -13.26 -3.72
C THR A 250 -17.63 -13.85 -4.79
N ARG A 251 -18.22 -13.02 -5.66
CA ARG A 251 -19.02 -13.49 -6.81
C ARG A 251 -18.15 -14.11 -7.90
N ILE A 252 -16.96 -13.58 -8.15
CA ILE A 252 -16.01 -14.14 -9.11
C ILE A 252 -15.46 -15.48 -8.59
N PHE A 253 -15.03 -15.52 -7.33
CA PHE A 253 -14.40 -16.67 -6.68
C PHE A 253 -15.06 -16.97 -5.33
N PRO A 254 -16.17 -17.73 -5.29
CA PRO A 254 -16.89 -18.02 -4.05
C PRO A 254 -16.07 -18.83 -3.03
N LYS A 255 -15.01 -19.51 -3.48
CA LYS A 255 -14.10 -20.26 -2.60
C LYS A 255 -12.76 -19.55 -2.32
N ALA A 256 -12.53 -18.35 -2.83
CA ALA A 256 -11.35 -17.59 -2.47
C ALA A 256 -11.31 -17.27 -0.97
N ARG A 257 -10.10 -17.07 -0.45
CA ARG A 257 -9.86 -16.63 0.93
C ARG A 257 -9.48 -15.15 0.92
N ILE A 258 -10.02 -14.39 1.87
CA ILE A 258 -9.76 -12.97 2.04
C ILE A 258 -9.03 -12.78 3.37
N ILE A 259 -7.87 -12.15 3.35
CA ILE A 259 -7.14 -11.76 4.55
C ILE A 259 -7.21 -10.24 4.66
N HIS A 260 -7.87 -9.77 5.70
CA HIS A 260 -8.01 -8.36 6.02
C HIS A 260 -6.96 -7.96 7.05
N CYS A 261 -5.99 -7.16 6.63
CA CYS A 261 -4.92 -6.65 7.49
C CYS A 261 -5.35 -5.33 8.13
N ARG A 262 -5.36 -5.31 9.46
CA ARG A 262 -5.67 -4.15 10.29
C ARG A 262 -4.42 -3.67 11.02
N ARG A 263 -4.45 -2.42 11.43
CA ARG A 263 -3.38 -1.75 12.18
C ARG A 263 -4.03 -0.63 12.99
N ASN A 264 -3.39 -0.25 14.10
CA ASN A 264 -3.79 0.91 14.88
C ASN A 264 -4.14 2.09 13.93
N PRO A 265 -5.36 2.65 14.00
CA PRO A 265 -5.86 3.67 13.07
C PRO A 265 -4.91 4.86 12.91
N VAL A 266 -4.37 5.37 14.02
CA VAL A 266 -3.50 6.54 14.05
C VAL A 266 -2.16 6.24 13.38
N ASP A 267 -1.53 5.12 13.73
CA ASP A 267 -0.29 4.67 13.07
C ASP A 267 -0.51 4.41 11.58
N ASN A 268 -1.69 3.90 11.20
CA ASN A 268 -2.01 3.61 9.81
C ASN A 268 -2.13 4.91 9.00
N CYS A 269 -2.99 5.84 9.43
CA CYS A 269 -3.21 7.10 8.73
C CYS A 269 -1.94 7.94 8.68
N LEU A 270 -1.21 8.05 9.80
CA LEU A 270 0.08 8.73 9.82
C LEU A 270 1.08 8.07 8.87
N SER A 271 1.14 6.74 8.82
CA SER A 271 2.05 6.04 7.92
C SER A 271 1.71 6.26 6.44
N CYS A 272 0.46 6.56 6.11
CA CYS A 272 0.06 6.98 4.77
C CYS A 272 0.49 8.44 4.51
N PHE A 273 0.27 9.33 5.47
CA PHE A 273 0.62 10.75 5.39
C PHE A 273 2.11 11.03 5.19
N ILE A 274 2.97 10.27 5.86
CA ILE A 274 4.43 10.45 5.73
C ILE A 274 5.03 9.75 4.51
N GLN A 275 4.21 9.09 3.68
CA GLN A 275 4.65 8.37 2.49
C GLN A 275 4.30 9.16 1.23
N ASN A 276 5.30 9.53 0.44
CA ASN A 276 5.07 10.14 -0.88
C ASN A 276 4.50 9.10 -1.86
N PHE A 277 3.17 9.06 -2.02
CA PHE A 277 2.47 8.18 -2.97
C PHE A 277 2.29 8.84 -4.36
N GLY A 278 2.02 8.02 -5.39
CA GLY A 278 1.69 8.47 -6.75
C GLY A 278 0.26 9.02 -6.93
N ALA A 279 -0.49 9.16 -5.82
CA ALA A 279 -1.82 9.76 -5.69
C ALA A 279 -3.05 9.07 -6.30
N GLU A 280 -2.93 8.22 -7.33
CA GLU A 280 -4.10 7.52 -7.89
C GLU A 280 -4.81 6.68 -6.82
N GLY A 281 -6.06 7.02 -6.50
CA GLY A 281 -6.85 6.40 -5.43
C GLY A 281 -6.38 6.69 -4.00
N LEU A 282 -5.39 7.56 -3.82
CA LEU A 282 -4.71 7.82 -2.54
C LEU A 282 -4.60 9.32 -2.21
N ALA A 283 -5.38 10.18 -2.88
CA ALA A 283 -5.34 11.63 -2.66
C ALA A 283 -5.63 12.04 -1.21
N TRP A 284 -6.47 11.29 -0.50
CA TRP A 284 -6.75 11.46 0.93
C TRP A 284 -5.52 11.35 1.84
N SER A 285 -4.46 10.68 1.38
CA SER A 285 -3.28 10.45 2.22
C SER A 285 -2.49 11.72 2.47
N PHE A 286 -2.70 12.79 1.70
CA PHE A 286 -1.93 14.03 1.80
C PHE A 286 -2.59 15.08 2.73
N ASP A 287 -3.55 14.67 3.54
CA ASP A 287 -4.16 15.51 4.58
C ASP A 287 -4.60 14.62 5.75
N LEU A 288 -4.35 15.04 7.00
CA LEU A 288 -4.63 14.20 8.17
C LEU A 288 -6.14 14.06 8.43
N GLU A 289 -6.94 15.09 8.15
CA GLU A 289 -8.39 15.02 8.31
C GLU A 289 -9.00 14.15 7.22
N ASP A 290 -8.53 14.26 5.98
CA ASP A 290 -8.96 13.39 4.87
C ASP A 290 -8.55 11.93 5.12
N ALA A 291 -7.37 11.70 5.68
CA ALA A 291 -6.95 10.36 6.08
C ALA A 291 -7.83 9.79 7.20
N ALA A 292 -8.23 10.61 8.18
CA ALA A 292 -9.18 10.21 9.20
C ALA A 292 -10.55 9.87 8.60
N HIS A 293 -11.08 10.75 7.74
CA HIS A 293 -12.33 10.54 7.00
C HIS A 293 -12.32 9.23 6.23
N GLN A 294 -11.28 9.01 5.41
CA GLN A 294 -11.11 7.79 4.63
C GLN A 294 -11.09 6.53 5.52
N TYR A 295 -10.48 6.61 6.70
CA TYR A 295 -10.47 5.49 7.64
C TYR A 295 -11.87 5.16 8.17
N ARG A 296 -12.70 6.17 8.46
CA ARG A 296 -14.10 5.97 8.92
C ARG A 296 -14.91 5.24 7.85
N ASP A 297 -14.79 5.66 6.59
CA ASP A 297 -15.47 4.99 5.47
C ASP A 297 -14.98 3.57 5.23
N TYR A 298 -13.66 3.38 5.25
CA TYR A 298 -13.06 2.05 5.19
C TYR A 298 -13.59 1.15 6.32
N HIS A 299 -13.68 1.65 7.55
CA HIS A 299 -14.19 0.90 8.69
C HIS A 299 -15.66 0.54 8.52
N ARG A 300 -16.51 1.48 8.11
CA ARG A 300 -17.94 1.24 7.78
C ARG A 300 -18.08 0.14 6.75
N LEU A 301 -17.30 0.21 5.67
CA LEU A 301 -17.36 -0.76 4.58
C LEU A 301 -16.87 -2.15 5.02
N MET A 302 -15.82 -2.23 5.82
CA MET A 302 -15.34 -3.51 6.36
C MET A 302 -16.28 -4.11 7.39
N ALA A 303 -16.96 -3.31 8.20
CA ALA A 303 -18.03 -3.78 9.07
C ALA A 303 -19.19 -4.38 8.26
N HIS A 304 -19.57 -3.74 7.15
CA HIS A 304 -20.57 -4.27 6.22
C HIS A 304 -20.13 -5.63 5.62
N TRP A 305 -18.89 -5.72 5.13
CA TRP A 305 -18.39 -6.99 4.60
C TRP A 305 -18.33 -8.12 5.63
N ARG A 306 -17.94 -7.82 6.87
CA ARG A 306 -17.99 -8.80 7.97
C ARG A 306 -19.40 -9.36 8.19
N ALA A 307 -20.43 -8.53 8.05
CA ALA A 307 -21.80 -8.93 8.30
C ALA A 307 -22.38 -9.83 7.18
N ILE A 308 -21.97 -9.63 5.92
CA ILE A 308 -22.63 -10.29 4.78
C ILE A 308 -21.79 -11.39 4.11
N LEU A 309 -20.46 -11.37 4.23
CA LEU A 309 -19.62 -12.35 3.53
C LEU A 309 -19.91 -13.77 4.05
N PRO A 310 -19.86 -14.80 3.16
CA PRO A 310 -20.09 -16.16 3.60
C PRO A 310 -19.13 -16.56 4.75
N PRO A 311 -19.59 -17.33 5.74
CA PRO A 311 -18.77 -17.72 6.88
C PRO A 311 -17.44 -18.36 6.48
N GLY A 312 -16.37 -18.00 7.21
CA GLY A 312 -15.03 -18.50 6.98
C GLY A 312 -14.34 -17.95 5.73
N ARG A 313 -14.94 -17.01 4.98
CA ARG A 313 -14.28 -16.42 3.80
C ARG A 313 -13.23 -15.38 4.14
N MET A 314 -13.36 -14.71 5.29
CA MET A 314 -12.48 -13.63 5.71
C MET A 314 -11.78 -13.94 7.03
N LEU A 315 -10.48 -13.64 7.09
CA LEU A 315 -9.67 -13.65 8.30
C LEU A 315 -9.15 -12.25 8.56
N GLU A 316 -9.35 -11.76 9.77
CA GLU A 316 -8.74 -10.51 10.23
C GLU A 316 -7.42 -10.80 10.96
N ILE A 317 -6.39 -10.02 10.59
CA ILE A 317 -5.05 -10.08 11.18
C ILE A 317 -4.64 -8.66 11.56
N ASP A 318 -4.26 -8.48 12.82
CA ASP A 318 -3.70 -7.22 13.29
C ASP A 318 -2.19 -7.22 13.11
N TYR A 319 -1.67 -6.12 12.57
CA TYR A 319 -0.25 -5.91 12.35
C TYR A 319 0.54 -6.05 13.66
N GLU A 320 0.04 -5.46 14.74
CA GLU A 320 0.67 -5.46 16.05
C GLU A 320 0.80 -6.89 16.63
N ASP A 321 -0.16 -7.77 16.37
CA ASP A 321 -0.06 -9.19 16.78
C ASP A 321 0.97 -9.95 15.96
N THR A 322 1.09 -9.63 14.67
CA THR A 322 2.11 -10.24 13.79
C THR A 322 3.51 -9.81 14.22
N VAL A 323 3.67 -8.56 14.66
CA VAL A 323 4.93 -8.06 15.23
C VAL A 323 5.24 -8.72 16.57
N ALA A 324 4.23 -8.90 17.43
CA ALA A 324 4.41 -9.48 18.77
C ALA A 324 4.64 -10.99 18.75
N ASN A 325 4.00 -11.72 17.83
CA ASN A 325 4.07 -13.17 17.71
C ASN A 325 3.97 -13.61 16.24
N LEU A 326 5.10 -13.50 15.53
CA LEU A 326 5.19 -13.86 14.12
C LEU A 326 4.75 -15.30 13.85
N GLU A 327 5.27 -16.27 14.61
CA GLU A 327 4.99 -17.68 14.36
C GLU A 327 3.51 -18.02 14.57
N GLY A 328 2.90 -17.51 15.66
CA GLY A 328 1.49 -17.72 15.93
C GLY A 328 0.60 -17.17 14.80
N GLN A 329 0.88 -15.95 14.33
CA GLN A 329 0.10 -15.36 13.23
C GLN A 329 0.39 -16.03 11.88
N ALA A 330 1.63 -16.41 11.59
CA ALA A 330 2.00 -17.13 10.37
C ALA A 330 1.29 -18.49 10.29
N ARG A 331 1.28 -19.26 11.39
CA ARG A 331 0.55 -20.54 11.46
C ARG A 331 -0.94 -20.34 11.23
N LYS A 332 -1.55 -19.32 11.87
CA LYS A 332 -2.96 -18.95 11.67
C LYS A 332 -3.27 -18.60 10.21
N LEU A 333 -2.40 -17.85 9.54
CA LEU A 333 -2.52 -17.51 8.12
C LEU A 333 -2.48 -18.74 7.21
N VAL A 334 -1.49 -19.61 7.42
CA VAL A 334 -1.27 -20.83 6.61
C VAL A 334 -2.43 -21.82 6.77
N ASP A 335 -2.91 -22.03 8.01
CA ASP A 335 -4.08 -22.87 8.30
C ASP A 335 -5.34 -22.32 7.62
N PHE A 336 -5.60 -21.01 7.73
CA PHE A 336 -6.78 -20.37 7.13
C PHE A 336 -6.86 -20.55 5.61
N VAL A 337 -5.72 -20.55 4.92
CA VAL A 337 -5.66 -20.77 3.47
C VAL A 337 -5.66 -22.26 3.08
N GLY A 338 -5.68 -23.16 4.07
CA GLY A 338 -5.77 -24.61 3.90
C GLY A 338 -4.49 -25.25 3.41
N MET A 339 -3.34 -24.76 3.88
CA MET A 339 -2.01 -25.29 3.53
C MET A 339 -1.36 -25.92 4.76
N GLU A 340 -0.50 -26.91 4.55
CA GLU A 340 0.34 -27.46 5.63
C GLU A 340 1.39 -26.42 6.07
N TRP A 341 1.86 -26.52 7.31
CA TRP A 341 2.87 -25.60 7.83
C TRP A 341 4.25 -25.84 7.18
N ASP A 342 4.96 -24.75 6.89
CA ASP A 342 6.36 -24.78 6.47
C ASP A 342 7.14 -23.63 7.14
N ASP A 343 8.31 -23.96 7.71
CA ASP A 343 9.13 -23.01 8.48
C ASP A 343 9.66 -21.84 7.65
N SER A 344 9.71 -21.96 6.31
CA SER A 344 10.07 -20.86 5.40
C SER A 344 9.21 -19.61 5.59
N CYS A 345 7.98 -19.75 6.10
CA CYS A 345 7.09 -18.63 6.41
C CYS A 345 7.68 -17.68 7.48
N LEU A 346 8.57 -18.16 8.35
CA LEU A 346 9.27 -17.34 9.36
C LEU A 346 10.46 -16.58 8.77
N SER A 347 11.06 -17.12 7.71
CA SER A 347 12.17 -16.51 6.95
C SER A 347 11.66 -15.64 5.79
N PHE A 348 10.52 -14.98 5.95
CA PHE A 348 9.89 -14.16 4.90
C PHE A 348 10.82 -13.11 4.27
N HIS A 349 11.76 -12.58 5.05
CA HIS A 349 12.69 -11.54 4.65
C HIS A 349 13.82 -12.04 3.72
N GLU A 350 14.02 -13.35 3.63
CA GLU A 350 14.97 -13.99 2.72
C GLU A 350 14.37 -14.21 1.32
N ASN A 351 13.07 -13.98 1.15
CA ASN A 351 12.38 -14.15 -0.11
C ASN A 351 12.93 -13.16 -1.17
N LYS A 352 13.44 -13.72 -2.27
CA LYS A 352 14.10 -12.97 -3.35
C LYS A 352 13.13 -12.30 -4.31
N ARG A 353 11.82 -12.50 -4.15
CA ARG A 353 10.80 -11.87 -5.01
C ARG A 353 10.96 -10.35 -5.01
N ALA A 354 10.74 -9.73 -6.17
CA ALA A 354 10.65 -8.28 -6.26
C ALA A 354 9.41 -7.79 -5.51
N VAL A 355 9.57 -6.75 -4.67
CA VAL A 355 8.48 -6.14 -3.93
C VAL A 355 8.32 -4.71 -4.42
N ILE A 356 7.37 -4.48 -5.32
CA ILE A 356 7.15 -3.17 -5.94
C ILE A 356 6.05 -2.45 -5.16
N THR A 357 6.34 -2.08 -3.91
CA THR A 357 5.39 -1.40 -3.01
C THR A 357 6.11 -0.39 -2.13
N ALA A 358 5.38 0.54 -1.52
CA ALA A 358 5.94 1.46 -0.52
C ALA A 358 6.54 0.73 0.71
N SER A 359 6.17 -0.53 0.96
CA SER A 359 6.71 -1.35 2.06
C SER A 359 7.97 -2.14 1.71
N HIS A 360 8.53 -2.02 0.50
CA HIS A 360 9.57 -2.94 -0.01
C HIS A 360 10.77 -3.10 0.93
N ASP A 361 11.28 -2.02 1.50
CA ASP A 361 12.42 -2.06 2.43
C ASP A 361 12.06 -2.66 3.78
N GLN A 362 10.81 -2.52 4.21
CA GLN A 362 10.35 -2.99 5.52
C GLN A 362 10.28 -4.52 5.57
N VAL A 363 9.86 -5.15 4.48
CA VAL A 363 9.66 -6.60 4.42
C VAL A 363 10.93 -7.38 4.04
N ARG A 364 12.03 -6.68 3.72
CA ARG A 364 13.36 -7.27 3.51
C ARG A 364 14.18 -7.37 4.79
N ARG A 365 13.54 -7.17 5.95
CA ARG A 365 14.15 -7.31 7.27
C ARG A 365 13.40 -8.34 8.10
N PRO A 366 14.09 -8.97 9.07
CA PRO A 366 13.41 -9.63 10.18
C PRO A 366 12.37 -8.71 10.82
N ILE A 367 11.36 -9.31 11.44
CA ILE A 367 10.29 -8.57 12.12
C ILE A 367 10.87 -7.57 13.13
N TYR A 368 10.31 -6.37 13.18
CA TYR A 368 10.73 -5.30 14.09
C TYR A 368 9.53 -4.51 14.58
N ASN A 369 9.66 -3.88 15.76
CA ASN A 369 8.55 -3.21 16.45
C ASN A 369 8.57 -1.67 16.37
N THR A 370 9.57 -1.08 15.72
CA THR A 370 9.75 0.39 15.68
C THR A 370 8.64 1.16 14.94
N SER A 371 7.79 0.45 14.19
CA SER A 371 6.61 1.01 13.53
C SER A 371 5.33 0.92 14.36
N VAL A 372 5.33 0.22 15.50
CA VAL A 372 4.21 0.19 16.45
C VAL A 372 4.33 1.40 17.38
N GLY A 373 3.27 2.18 17.49
CA GLY A 373 3.23 3.41 18.28
C GLY A 373 4.12 4.51 17.72
N ARG A 374 4.44 4.52 16.42
CA ARG A 374 5.32 5.52 15.81
C ARG A 374 4.72 6.92 15.93
N TRP A 375 3.40 7.04 15.87
CA TRP A 375 2.70 8.32 16.00
C TRP A 375 3.06 9.08 17.28
N LYS A 376 3.38 8.38 18.38
CA LYS A 376 3.76 8.98 19.66
C LYS A 376 5.00 9.87 19.57
N LYS A 377 5.89 9.63 18.61
CA LYS A 377 7.11 10.43 18.37
C LYS A 377 6.82 11.86 17.93
N TYR A 378 5.64 12.09 17.34
CA TYR A 378 5.24 13.40 16.82
C TYR A 378 4.45 14.23 17.84
N GLY A 379 4.13 13.65 19.01
CA GLY A 379 3.58 14.37 20.15
C GLY A 379 2.26 15.11 19.83
N PRO A 380 2.09 16.37 20.29
CA PRO A 380 0.85 17.14 20.09
C PRO A 380 0.46 17.40 18.63
N ARG A 381 1.39 17.30 17.68
CA ARG A 381 1.13 17.57 16.25
C ARG A 381 0.19 16.56 15.60
N VAL A 382 0.09 15.37 16.16
CA VAL A 382 -0.83 14.32 15.68
C VAL A 382 -2.11 14.24 16.50
N THR A 383 -2.28 15.09 17.52
CA THR A 383 -3.49 15.12 18.37
C THR A 383 -4.79 15.24 17.55
N PRO A 384 -4.89 16.12 16.53
CA PRO A 384 -6.13 16.19 15.73
C PRO A 384 -6.50 14.86 15.07
N LEU A 385 -5.51 14.11 14.57
CA LEU A 385 -5.72 12.77 14.00
C LEU A 385 -6.14 11.76 15.07
N VAL A 386 -5.50 11.82 16.25
CA VAL A 386 -5.83 10.94 17.39
C VAL A 386 -7.28 11.17 17.83
N ASP A 387 -7.68 12.42 18.02
CA ASP A 387 -9.02 12.79 18.44
C ASP A 387 -10.06 12.32 17.42
N ALA A 388 -9.81 12.56 16.12
CA ALA A 388 -10.67 12.14 15.03
C ALA A 388 -10.83 10.62 14.86
N LEU A 389 -9.91 9.82 15.43
CA LEU A 389 -9.90 8.36 15.33
C LEU A 389 -10.08 7.65 16.67
N SER A 390 -10.34 8.39 17.75
CA SER A 390 -10.45 7.85 19.11
C SER A 390 -11.48 6.72 19.24
N ASP A 391 -12.61 6.81 18.53
CA ASP A 391 -13.66 5.77 18.50
C ASP A 391 -13.19 4.41 17.93
N PHE A 392 -12.07 4.38 17.19
CA PHE A 392 -11.52 3.17 16.56
C PHE A 392 -10.31 2.60 17.30
N VAL A 393 -9.99 3.14 18.47
CA VAL A 393 -8.89 2.71 19.31
C VAL A 393 -9.44 2.20 20.63
N ASP A 394 -9.20 0.92 20.95
CA ASP A 394 -9.61 0.35 22.24
C ASP A 394 -8.71 0.81 23.40
N GLU A 395 -9.07 0.44 24.64
CA GLU A 395 -8.32 0.80 25.85
C GLU A 395 -6.85 0.32 25.84
N SER A 396 -6.55 -0.73 25.06
CA SER A 396 -5.19 -1.26 24.89
C SER A 396 -4.40 -0.55 23.79
N GLY A 397 -5.00 0.42 23.11
CA GLY A 397 -4.42 1.15 21.99
C GLY A 397 -4.47 0.37 20.68
N ARG A 398 -5.35 -0.62 20.56
CA ARG A 398 -5.51 -1.49 19.38
C ARG A 398 -6.73 -1.07 18.56
N THR A 399 -6.86 -1.60 17.35
CA THR A 399 -8.03 -1.37 16.51
C THR A 399 -9.28 -1.91 17.20
N ALA A 400 -10.25 -1.04 17.48
CA ALA A 400 -11.55 -1.45 18.01
C ALA A 400 -12.33 -2.26 16.96
N VAL A 401 -13.13 -3.22 17.43
CA VAL A 401 -13.87 -4.19 16.59
C VAL A 401 -15.19 -3.63 16.09
#